data_AF-A0A6B1GK77-F1
#
_entry.id   AF-A0A6B1GK77-F1
#
_cell.length_a   1.000
_cell.length_b   1.000
_cell.length_c   1.000
_cell.angle_alpha   90.00
_cell.angle_beta   90.00
_cell.angle_gamma   90.00
#
_symmetry.space_group_name_H-M   'P 1'
#
loop_
_entity.id
_entity.type
_entity.pdbx_description
1 polymer ?
#
loop_
_entity_poly.entity_id
_entity_poly.type
_entity_poly.pdbx_seq_one_letter_code
_entity_poly.pdbx_strand_id
1 'polypeptide(L)'
;MELLGVGVAEAFVVLVISLIVVGPQRFPEIARQGGRYFRMARRYAAEVTADVRGAMAELEAEVEEQREELMAAQEDISSGISTSIEETRSDIRDIGRETQEALRDAPAAQAEAESEPDPSGNGAAPPAAASGLLTPRELPAGDAENG
;
A
#
# COMPACT_ATOMS: atom_id res chain seq x y z
N MET A 1 35.81 -16.66 12.14
CA MET A 1 34.69 -15.74 11.87
C MET A 1 35.28 -14.52 11.20
N GLU A 2 35.07 -14.41 9.89
CA GLU A 2 35.46 -13.25 9.09
C GLU A 2 34.40 -12.15 9.31
N LEU A 3 34.79 -11.00 9.82
CA LEU A 3 33.90 -9.84 9.92
C LEU A 3 34.41 -8.81 8.91
N LEU A 4 33.61 -8.52 7.88
CA LEU A 4 33.96 -7.59 6.79
C LEU A 4 35.11 -8.09 5.87
N GLY A 5 35.21 -9.40 5.63
CA GLY A 5 36.24 -9.99 4.76
C GLY A 5 37.67 -9.89 5.30
N VAL A 6 37.79 -9.57 6.59
CA VAL A 6 39.03 -9.45 7.34
C VAL A 6 38.88 -10.32 8.60
N GLY A 7 39.78 -11.27 8.78
CA GLY A 7 39.85 -12.08 9.98
C GLY A 7 40.46 -11.31 11.16
N VAL A 8 40.35 -11.90 12.35
CA VAL A 8 40.93 -11.31 13.59
C VAL A 8 42.44 -11.12 13.44
N ALA A 9 43.12 -12.02 12.71
CA ALA A 9 44.54 -11.95 12.45
C ALA A 9 44.91 -10.80 11.50
N GLU A 10 44.20 -10.64 10.37
CA GLU A 10 44.46 -9.52 9.45
C GLU A 10 44.17 -8.17 10.11
N ALA A 11 43.10 -8.07 10.90
CA ALA A 11 42.79 -6.85 11.66
C ALA A 11 43.92 -6.46 12.63
N PHE A 12 44.56 -7.45 13.27
CA PHE A 12 45.69 -7.21 14.16
C PHE A 12 46.92 -6.71 13.40
N VAL A 13 47.21 -7.24 12.21
CA VAL A 13 48.32 -6.76 11.36
C VAL A 13 48.10 -5.30 10.95
N VAL A 14 46.89 -4.94 10.52
CA VAL A 14 46.54 -3.56 10.17
C VAL A 14 46.68 -2.63 11.38
N LEU A 15 46.30 -3.09 12.58
CA LEU A 15 46.47 -2.33 13.83
C LEU A 15 47.95 -2.00 14.08
N VAL A 16 48.84 -2.99 13.96
CA VAL A 16 50.29 -2.81 14.14
C VAL A 16 50.86 -1.85 13.08
N ILE A 17 50.52 -2.03 11.81
CA ILE A 17 50.99 -1.14 10.72
C ILE A 17 50.51 0.29 10.97
N SER A 18 49.24 0.46 11.36
CA SER A 18 48.66 1.77 11.67
C SER A 18 49.39 2.48 12.81
N LEU A 19 49.79 1.73 13.86
CA LEU A 19 50.59 2.26 14.96
C LEU A 19 52.00 2.71 14.52
N ILE A 20 52.61 2.03 13.54
CA ILE A 20 53.92 2.42 13.01
C ILE A 20 53.81 3.72 12.19
N VAL A 21 52.81 3.80 11.30
CA VAL A 21 52.65 4.92 10.37
C VAL A 21 52.17 6.19 11.08
N VAL A 22 51.12 6.07 11.89
CA VAL A 22 50.53 7.20 12.61
C VAL A 22 51.30 7.50 13.89
N GLY A 23 51.90 6.47 14.49
CA GLY A 23 52.58 6.54 15.78
C GLY A 23 51.69 6.05 16.93
N PRO A 24 52.24 5.30 17.90
CA PRO A 24 51.47 4.69 18.99
C PRO A 24 50.81 5.70 19.93
N GLN A 25 51.31 6.93 19.98
CA GLN A 25 50.75 8.01 20.80
C GLN A 25 49.62 8.78 20.10
N ARG A 26 49.61 8.81 18.76
CA ARG A 26 48.67 9.61 17.97
C ARG A 26 47.36 8.87 17.66
N PHE A 27 47.43 7.55 17.44
CA PHE A 27 46.23 6.71 17.27
C PHE A 27 45.23 6.83 18.43
N PRO A 28 45.62 6.70 19.72
CA PRO A 28 44.69 6.84 20.84
C PRO A 28 44.17 8.28 21.00
N GLU A 29 44.94 9.28 20.61
CA GLU A 29 44.52 10.67 20.64
C GLU A 29 43.39 10.95 19.64
N ILE A 30 43.53 10.45 18.40
CA ILE A 30 42.48 10.53 17.36
C ILE A 30 41.25 9.71 17.78
N ALA A 31 41.45 8.50 18.32
CA ALA A 31 40.34 7.68 18.80
C ALA A 31 39.56 8.36 19.95
N ARG A 32 40.24 9.08 20.84
CA ARG A 32 39.61 9.87 21.91
C ARG A 32 38.80 11.04 21.34
N GLN A 33 39.34 11.73 20.35
CA GLN A 33 38.65 12.84 19.69
C GLN A 33 37.43 12.34 18.92
N GLY A 34 37.60 11.36 18.04
CA GLY A 34 36.52 10.74 17.26
C GLY A 34 35.47 10.04 18.13
N GLY A 35 35.88 9.42 19.24
CA GLY A 35 34.98 8.75 20.18
C GLY A 35 33.96 9.68 20.84
N ARG A 36 34.30 10.96 21.05
CA ARG A 36 33.34 11.96 21.55
C ARG A 36 32.26 12.26 20.51
N TYR A 37 32.64 12.44 19.25
CA TYR A 37 31.70 12.66 18.16
C TYR A 37 30.84 11.42 17.88
N PHE A 38 31.43 10.22 17.91
CA PHE A 38 30.68 8.97 17.76
C PHE A 38 29.67 8.77 18.89
N ARG A 39 30.03 9.12 20.13
CA ARG A 39 29.09 9.06 21.27
C ARG A 39 27.91 10.02 21.07
N MET A 40 28.18 11.21 20.56
CA MET A 40 27.16 12.20 20.21
C MET A 40 26.26 11.68 19.07
N ALA A 41 26.83 11.17 17.97
CA ALA A 41 26.08 10.59 16.87
C ALA A 41 25.23 9.37 17.29
N ARG A 42 25.78 8.49 18.15
CA ARG A 42 25.03 7.36 18.72
C ARG A 42 23.84 7.82 19.54
N ARG A 43 23.97 8.92 20.29
CA ARG A 43 22.87 9.50 21.07
C ARG A 43 21.78 10.05 20.15
N TYR A 44 22.12 10.81 19.11
CA TYR A 44 21.14 11.28 18.12
C TYR A 44 20.46 10.13 17.38
N ALA A 45 21.22 9.11 16.97
CA ALA A 45 20.65 7.93 16.35
C ALA A 45 19.70 7.19 17.32
N ALA A 46 20.01 7.17 18.62
CA ALA A 46 19.14 6.58 19.63
C ALA A 46 17.88 7.42 19.87
N GLU A 47 17.97 8.74 19.87
CA GLU A 47 16.82 9.67 19.95
C GLU A 47 15.91 9.51 18.73
N VAL A 48 16.45 9.51 17.51
CA VAL A 48 15.68 9.24 16.28
C VAL A 48 15.09 7.84 16.28
N THR A 49 15.83 6.83 16.75
CA THR A 49 15.30 5.46 16.87
C THR A 49 14.20 5.39 17.93
N ALA A 50 14.28 6.17 19.01
CA ALA A 50 13.26 6.23 20.05
C ALA A 50 12.00 6.95 19.56
N ASP A 51 12.14 8.04 18.81
CA ASP A 51 11.03 8.75 18.18
C ASP A 51 10.36 7.87 17.12
N VAL A 52 11.15 7.19 16.27
CA VAL A 52 10.64 6.24 15.28
C VAL A 52 10.01 5.03 15.95
N ARG A 53 10.57 4.49 17.04
CA ARG A 53 9.94 3.38 17.78
C ARG A 53 8.68 3.81 18.52
N GLY A 54 8.64 5.03 19.06
CA GLY A 54 7.44 5.58 19.67
C GLY A 54 6.32 5.75 18.64
N ALA A 55 6.65 6.36 17.50
CA ALA A 55 5.72 6.50 16.38
C ALA A 55 5.34 5.15 15.76
N MET A 56 6.30 4.23 15.59
CA MET A 56 6.04 2.89 15.06
C MET A 56 5.28 2.01 16.04
N ALA A 57 5.39 2.19 17.35
CA ALA A 57 4.56 1.46 18.32
C ALA A 57 3.11 1.94 18.28
N GLU A 58 2.88 3.24 18.04
CA GLU A 58 1.55 3.81 17.85
C GLU A 58 0.97 3.45 16.48
N LEU A 59 1.79 3.49 15.43
CA LEU A 59 1.44 2.99 14.10
C LEU A 59 1.27 1.47 14.07
N GLU A 60 2.02 0.67 14.83
CA GLU A 60 1.80 -0.77 14.94
C GLU A 60 0.48 -1.05 15.64
N ALA A 61 0.13 -0.32 16.71
CA ALA A 61 -1.18 -0.48 17.34
C ALA A 61 -2.34 -0.11 16.37
N GLU A 62 -2.21 0.98 15.61
CA GLU A 62 -3.26 1.43 14.70
C GLU A 62 -3.29 0.65 13.36
N VAL A 63 -2.13 0.15 12.90
CA VAL A 63 -2.04 -0.73 11.73
C VAL A 63 -2.45 -2.16 12.09
N GLU A 64 -2.22 -2.64 13.31
CA GLU A 64 -2.74 -3.94 13.78
C GLU A 64 -4.27 -3.87 13.91
N GLU A 65 -4.83 -2.79 14.44
CA GLU A 65 -6.29 -2.58 14.51
C GLU A 65 -6.94 -2.49 13.12
N GLN A 66 -6.35 -1.71 12.20
CA GLN A 66 -6.83 -1.68 10.81
C GLN A 66 -6.65 -3.04 10.10
N ARG A 67 -5.62 -3.82 10.43
CA ARG A 67 -5.44 -5.17 9.89
C ARG A 67 -6.47 -6.15 10.45
N GLU A 68 -6.79 -6.07 11.73
CA GLU A 68 -7.84 -6.88 12.36
C GLU A 68 -9.22 -6.55 11.77
N GLU A 69 -9.57 -5.26 11.61
CA GLU A 69 -10.82 -4.84 10.96
C GLU A 69 -10.90 -5.32 9.50
N LEU A 70 -9.79 -5.22 8.75
CA LEU A 70 -9.74 -5.71 7.36
C LEU A 70 -9.80 -7.24 7.28
N MET A 71 -9.28 -7.98 8.25
CA MET A 71 -9.42 -9.44 8.32
C MET A 71 -10.85 -9.83 8.69
N ALA A 72 -11.46 -9.17 9.68
CA ALA A 72 -12.85 -9.41 10.08
C ALA A 72 -13.83 -9.11 8.94
N ALA A 73 -13.65 -7.99 8.24
CA ALA A 73 -14.47 -7.64 7.09
C ALA A 73 -14.33 -8.66 5.94
N GLN A 74 -13.15 -9.23 5.72
CA GLN A 74 -12.95 -10.30 4.73
C GLN A 74 -13.65 -11.61 5.15
N GLU A 75 -13.57 -11.98 6.42
CA GLU A 75 -14.26 -13.15 6.97
C GLU A 75 -15.79 -13.01 6.81
N ASP A 76 -16.35 -11.85 7.18
CA ASP A 76 -17.78 -11.56 7.09
C ASP A 76 -18.29 -11.56 5.65
N ILE A 77 -17.53 -10.95 4.72
CA ILE A 77 -17.87 -10.97 3.29
C ILE A 77 -17.82 -12.41 2.74
N SER A 78 -16.84 -13.21 3.14
CA SER A 78 -16.72 -14.60 2.67
C SER A 78 -17.87 -15.50 3.18
N SER A 79 -18.30 -15.29 4.43
CA SER A 79 -19.43 -16.02 5.01
C SER A 79 -20.77 -15.57 4.40
N GLY A 80 -20.94 -14.27 4.17
CA GLY A 80 -22.12 -13.69 3.54
C GLY A 80 -22.28 -14.15 2.09
N ILE A 81 -21.20 -14.12 1.30
CA ILE A 81 -21.18 -14.63 -0.08
C ILE A 81 -21.52 -16.12 -0.12
N SER A 82 -20.92 -16.92 0.77
CA SER A 82 -21.20 -18.36 0.82
C SER A 82 -22.65 -18.64 1.15
N THR A 83 -23.22 -17.91 2.12
CA THR A 83 -24.63 -18.01 2.51
C THR A 83 -25.58 -17.59 1.38
N SER A 84 -25.31 -16.45 0.74
CA SER A 84 -26.13 -15.97 -0.39
C SER A 84 -26.06 -16.90 -1.60
N ILE A 85 -24.91 -17.54 -1.86
CA ILE A 85 -24.77 -18.55 -2.92
C ILE A 85 -25.58 -19.80 -2.58
N GLU A 86 -25.53 -20.27 -1.33
CA GLU A 86 -26.29 -21.45 -0.89
C GLU A 86 -27.81 -21.18 -0.95
N GLU A 87 -28.26 -19.99 -0.53
CA GLU A 87 -29.65 -19.53 -0.60
C GLU A 87 -30.13 -19.39 -2.04
N THR A 88 -29.38 -18.69 -2.89
CA THR A 88 -29.68 -18.56 -4.34
C THR A 88 -29.76 -19.93 -5.01
N ARG A 89 -28.88 -20.87 -4.64
CA ARG A 89 -28.90 -22.24 -5.17
C ARG A 89 -30.12 -23.02 -4.69
N SER A 90 -30.61 -22.76 -3.48
CA SER A 90 -31.86 -23.33 -2.98
C SER A 90 -33.04 -22.78 -3.77
N ASP A 91 -33.14 -21.46 -3.90
CA ASP A 91 -34.23 -20.79 -4.62
C ASP A 91 -34.32 -21.23 -6.08
N ILE A 92 -33.18 -21.33 -6.78
CA ILE A 92 -33.15 -21.83 -8.18
C ILE A 92 -33.64 -23.28 -8.27
N ARG A 93 -33.30 -24.13 -7.29
CA ARG A 93 -33.79 -25.52 -7.27
C ARG A 93 -35.29 -25.58 -6.99
N ASP A 94 -35.78 -24.72 -6.10
CA ASP A 94 -37.19 -24.67 -5.71
C ASP A 94 -38.03 -24.14 -6.88
N ILE A 95 -37.61 -23.05 -7.53
CA ILE A 95 -38.19 -22.54 -8.78
C ILE A 95 -38.15 -23.61 -9.88
N GLY A 96 -37.04 -24.35 -9.99
CA GLY A 96 -36.91 -25.42 -10.97
C GLY A 96 -37.91 -26.56 -10.73
N ARG A 97 -38.15 -26.95 -9.46
CA ARG A 97 -39.17 -27.94 -9.11
C ARG A 97 -40.57 -27.41 -9.35
N GLU A 98 -40.87 -26.18 -8.93
CA GLU A 98 -42.18 -25.55 -9.11
C GLU A 98 -42.51 -25.39 -10.61
N THR A 99 -41.53 -24.96 -11.41
CA THR A 99 -41.68 -24.86 -12.87
C THR A 99 -41.85 -26.24 -13.51
N GLN A 100 -41.12 -27.26 -13.06
CA GLN A 100 -41.26 -28.61 -13.58
C GLN A 100 -42.59 -29.28 -13.17
N GLU A 101 -43.10 -28.97 -11.99
CA GLU A 101 -44.43 -29.35 -11.54
C GLU A 101 -45.51 -28.62 -12.34
N ALA A 102 -45.38 -27.31 -12.52
CA ALA A 102 -46.28 -26.50 -13.34
C ALA A 102 -46.29 -26.94 -14.82
N LEU A 103 -45.14 -27.33 -15.39
CA LEU A 103 -45.07 -27.87 -16.75
C LEU A 103 -45.60 -29.30 -16.87
N ARG A 104 -45.57 -30.08 -15.78
CA ARG A 104 -46.20 -31.40 -15.72
C ARG A 104 -47.71 -31.32 -15.54
N ASP A 105 -48.18 -30.27 -14.86
CA ASP A 105 -49.60 -30.04 -14.57
C ASP A 105 -50.28 -29.14 -15.63
N ALA A 106 -49.51 -28.43 -16.45
CA ALA A 106 -50.03 -27.61 -17.55
C ALA A 106 -50.53 -28.50 -18.71
N PRO A 107 -51.84 -28.49 -19.03
CA PRO A 107 -52.33 -29.06 -20.27
C PRO A 107 -51.90 -28.16 -21.44
N ALA A 108 -51.47 -28.76 -22.55
CA ALA A 108 -51.09 -28.05 -23.76
C ALA A 108 -52.25 -27.19 -24.29
N ALA A 109 -52.25 -25.90 -24.00
CA ALA A 109 -53.20 -24.96 -24.57
C ALA A 109 -52.65 -23.51 -24.55
N GLN A 110 -52.73 -22.86 -25.71
CA GLN A 110 -52.68 -21.41 -25.96
C GLN A 110 -51.25 -20.83 -26.03
N ALA A 111 -50.63 -20.53 -27.18
CA ALA A 111 -51.13 -19.94 -28.42
C ALA A 111 -52.06 -18.75 -28.18
N GLU A 112 -51.67 -17.59 -28.73
CA GLU A 112 -52.44 -16.33 -28.81
C GLU A 112 -52.12 -15.26 -27.76
N ALA A 113 -51.56 -14.17 -28.29
CA ALA A 113 -51.75 -12.76 -27.93
C ALA A 113 -50.45 -12.04 -27.50
N GLU A 114 -49.65 -11.53 -28.45
CA GLU A 114 -49.79 -10.17 -29.03
C GLU A 114 -49.11 -9.13 -28.09
N SER A 115 -47.85 -8.75 -28.35
CA SER A 115 -47.47 -7.58 -29.16
C SER A 115 -48.31 -6.35 -28.75
N GLU A 116 -47.78 -5.25 -28.19
CA GLU A 116 -46.70 -4.41 -28.70
C GLU A 116 -46.43 -3.26 -27.67
N PRO A 117 -45.21 -2.69 -27.59
CA PRO A 117 -44.87 -1.54 -26.76
C PRO A 117 -44.91 -0.21 -27.54
N ASP A 118 -45.14 0.94 -26.88
CA ASP A 118 -44.79 2.26 -27.47
C ASP A 118 -44.28 3.28 -26.41
N PRO A 119 -43.08 3.86 -26.62
CA PRO A 119 -42.44 4.90 -25.81
C PRO A 119 -42.56 6.32 -26.41
N SER A 120 -42.89 7.32 -25.60
CA SER A 120 -42.80 8.75 -25.98
C SER A 120 -42.67 9.61 -24.71
N GLY A 121 -41.77 10.58 -24.54
CA GLY A 121 -40.90 11.31 -25.45
C GLY A 121 -40.86 12.78 -25.02
N ASN A 122 -39.81 13.23 -24.32
CA ASN A 122 -39.40 14.64 -24.20
C ASN A 122 -38.05 14.68 -23.45
N GLY A 123 -36.93 15.25 -23.89
CA GLY A 123 -36.73 16.38 -24.80
C GLY A 123 -36.16 17.56 -24.00
N ALA A 124 -34.83 17.64 -23.84
CA ALA A 124 -34.03 18.88 -23.78
C ALA A 124 -32.64 18.67 -23.14
N ALA A 125 -31.59 18.89 -23.93
CA ALA A 125 -30.23 19.27 -23.52
C ALA A 125 -29.69 20.22 -24.61
N PRO A 126 -28.60 20.99 -24.41
CA PRO A 126 -28.04 21.67 -23.23
C PRO A 126 -27.75 23.17 -23.55
N PRO A 127 -27.00 23.92 -22.72
CA PRO A 127 -26.01 24.80 -23.35
C PRO A 127 -24.60 24.70 -22.77
N ALA A 128 -23.66 24.69 -23.70
CA ALA A 128 -22.21 24.72 -23.53
C ALA A 128 -21.69 26.15 -23.29
N ALA A 129 -20.66 26.30 -22.44
CA ALA A 129 -19.58 27.28 -22.60
C ALA A 129 -18.51 27.09 -21.51
N ALA A 130 -17.48 26.28 -21.78
CA ALA A 130 -16.21 26.33 -21.07
C ALA A 130 -15.09 26.38 -22.12
N SER A 131 -14.91 27.55 -22.71
CA SER A 131 -13.75 27.87 -23.54
C SER A 131 -12.65 28.41 -22.63
N GLY A 132 -11.51 27.74 -22.62
CA GLY A 132 -10.33 28.16 -21.87
C GLY A 132 -9.17 27.17 -21.96
N LEU A 133 -8.89 26.67 -23.16
CA LEU A 133 -7.56 26.16 -23.50
C LEU A 133 -6.57 27.33 -23.43
N LEU A 134 -5.33 27.06 -22.99
CA LEU A 134 -4.07 27.52 -23.61
C LEU A 134 -2.89 26.99 -22.76
N THR A 135 -2.33 25.90 -23.31
CA THR A 135 -1.02 25.26 -23.20
C THR A 135 0.21 26.10 -22.79
N PRO A 136 1.29 25.42 -22.32
CA PRO A 136 2.43 25.98 -21.57
C PRO A 136 3.38 26.86 -22.40
N ARG A 137 4.08 27.77 -21.70
CA ARG A 137 5.09 28.68 -22.27
C ARG A 137 6.49 28.26 -21.81
N GLU A 138 7.32 27.84 -22.78
CA GLU A 138 8.76 27.65 -22.65
C GLU A 138 9.57 28.97 -22.62
N LEU A 139 10.79 28.82 -22.09
CA LEU A 139 11.98 29.68 -21.90
C LEU A 139 12.24 30.84 -22.90
N PRO A 140 13.05 31.89 -22.54
CA PRO A 140 14.52 31.72 -22.43
C PRO A 140 15.25 32.57 -21.37
N ALA A 141 16.53 32.21 -21.23
CA ALA A 141 17.68 32.79 -20.54
C ALA A 141 17.74 34.33 -20.37
N GLY A 142 18.40 34.77 -19.29
CA GLY A 142 18.84 36.15 -19.09
C GLY A 142 19.58 36.34 -17.78
N ASP A 143 20.87 36.60 -17.90
CA ASP A 143 21.88 36.87 -16.87
C ASP A 143 21.51 38.02 -15.91
N ALA A 144 21.93 37.89 -14.64
CA ALA A 144 22.36 39.01 -13.80
C ALA A 144 23.05 38.48 -12.52
N GLU A 145 24.38 38.36 -12.61
CA GLU A 145 25.28 38.50 -11.47
C GLU A 145 25.07 39.87 -10.80
N ASN A 146 24.94 39.90 -9.46
CA ASN A 146 25.38 41.01 -8.63
C ASN A 146 25.48 40.57 -7.16
N GLY A 147 26.70 40.60 -6.59
CA GLY A 147 26.97 40.30 -5.17
C GLY A 147 28.37 39.77 -4.93
#